data_AF-A0A0H4W7N9-F1
#
_entry.id   AF-A0A0H4W7N9-F1
#
_cell.length_a   1.000
_cell.length_b   1.000
_cell.length_c   1.000
_cell.angle_alpha   90.00
_cell.angle_beta   90.00
_cell.angle_gamma   90.00
#
_symmetry.space_group_name_H-M   'P 1'
#
loop_
_entity.id
_entity.type
_entity.pdbx_description
1 polymer ?
#
loop_
_entity_poly.entity_id
_entity_poly.type
_entity_poly.pdbx_seq_one_letter_code
_entity_poly.pdbx_strand_id
1 'polypeptide(L)'
;MRSIVLWIINLSSFAFAFIFGVTWFSRLRLKYNEEGNYFDPNSLVIYDRDAFLVYGALTLLFILVGAISWIYTAKANKTKPKKLNTDIKAE
;
A
#
# COMPACT_ATOMS: atom_id res chain seq x y z
N MET A 1 17.35 6.93 12.22
CA MET A 1 17.00 5.55 11.82
C MET A 1 15.49 5.29 11.83
N ARG A 2 14.77 5.43 12.96
CA ARG A 2 13.31 5.14 13.05
C ARG A 2 12.44 5.80 11.98
N SER A 3 12.68 7.08 11.65
CA SER A 3 11.93 7.78 10.59
C SER A 3 12.20 7.24 9.19
N ILE A 4 13.44 6.85 8.87
CA ILE A 4 13.80 6.30 7.56
C ILE A 4 13.12 4.95 7.35
N VAL A 5 13.10 4.11 8.39
CA VAL A 5 12.41 2.80 8.35
C VAL A 5 10.91 2.97 8.08
N LEU A 6 10.24 3.93 8.75
CA LEU A 6 8.82 4.21 8.51
C LEU A 6 8.53 4.72 7.09
N TRP A 7 9.45 5.51 6.51
CA TRP A 7 9.37 5.94 5.12
C TRP A 7 9.49 4.77 4.14
N ILE A 8 10.44 3.85 4.37
CA ILE A 8 10.60 2.63 3.56
C ILE A 8 9.35 1.75 3.64
N ILE A 9 8.80 1.56 4.85
CA ILE A 9 7.56 0.80 5.06
C ILE A 9 6.39 1.44 4.32
N ASN A 10 6.25 2.77 4.38
CA ASN A 10 5.20 3.47 3.63
C ASN A 10 5.37 3.29 2.13
N LEU A 11 6.56 3.56 1.59
CA LEU A 11 6.81 3.47 0.15
C LEU A 11 6.56 2.06 -0.38
N SER A 12 7.07 1.05 0.33
CA SER A 12 6.84 -0.37 -0.04
C SER A 12 5.37 -0.75 0.05
N SER A 13 4.66 -0.32 1.10
CA SER A 13 3.22 -0.61 1.24
C SER A 13 2.41 0.01 0.11
N PHE A 14 2.69 1.27 -0.27
CA PHE A 14 2.03 1.90 -1.41
C PHE A 14 2.34 1.21 -2.74
N ALA A 15 3.61 0.80 -2.95
CA ALA A 15 4.00 0.08 -4.16
C ALA A 15 3.27 -1.28 -4.27
N PHE A 16 3.22 -2.06 -3.19
CA PHE A 16 2.51 -3.35 -3.19
C PHE A 16 1.00 -3.17 -3.32
N ALA A 17 0.40 -2.21 -2.61
CA ALA A 17 -1.03 -1.89 -2.76
C ALA A 17 -1.36 -1.51 -4.20
N PHE A 18 -0.49 -0.76 -4.89
CA PHE A 18 -0.68 -0.40 -6.29
C PHE A 18 -0.59 -1.63 -7.20
N ILE A 19 0.45 -2.45 -7.07
CA ILE A 19 0.62 -3.66 -7.90
C ILE A 19 -0.56 -4.64 -7.73
N PHE A 20 -0.93 -4.93 -6.48
CA PHE A 20 -2.05 -5.82 -6.20
C PHE A 20 -3.38 -5.19 -6.57
N GLY A 21 -3.56 -3.88 -6.39
CA GLY A 21 -4.77 -3.16 -6.77
C GLY A 21 -5.00 -3.18 -8.28
N VAL A 22 -3.95 -2.98 -9.08
CA VAL A 22 -4.02 -3.09 -10.55
C VAL A 22 -4.39 -4.51 -10.97
N THR A 23 -3.79 -5.52 -10.34
CA THR A 23 -4.07 -6.94 -10.62
C THR A 23 -5.50 -7.32 -10.21
N TRP A 24 -5.97 -6.81 -9.08
CA TRP A 24 -7.33 -7.02 -8.60
C TRP A 24 -8.35 -6.38 -9.53
N PHE A 25 -8.07 -5.16 -10.00
CA PHE A 25 -8.92 -4.43 -10.93
C PHE A 25 -8.95 -5.07 -12.32
N SER A 26 -7.82 -5.56 -12.84
CA SER A 26 -7.81 -6.28 -14.11
C SER A 26 -8.64 -7.57 -14.02
N ARG A 27 -8.60 -8.25 -12.87
CA ARG A 27 -9.37 -9.48 -12.61
C ARG A 27 -10.89 -9.26 -12.52
N LEU A 28 -11.37 -8.06 -12.19
CA LEU A 28 -12.81 -7.72 -12.22
C LEU A 28 -13.42 -7.82 -13.62
N ARG A 29 -12.60 -7.64 -14.66
CA ARG A 29 -13.05 -7.61 -16.06
C ARG A 29 -12.93 -8.95 -16.76
N LEU A 30 -12.45 -9.98 -16.05
CA LEU A 30 -12.25 -11.32 -16.61
C LEU A 30 -13.57 -12.08 -16.65
N LYS A 31 -13.76 -12.86 -17.72
CA LYS A 31 -14.91 -13.75 -17.88
C LYS A 31 -14.54 -15.13 -17.35
N TYR A 32 -15.02 -15.45 -16.15
CA TYR A 32 -14.89 -16.79 -15.57
C TYR A 32 -15.93 -17.73 -16.18
N ASN A 33 -15.59 -19.01 -16.37
CA ASN A 33 -16.51 -20.06 -16.80
C ASN A 33 -17.48 -20.45 -15.66
N GLU A 34 -18.37 -21.43 -15.91
CA GLU A 34 -19.33 -21.92 -14.92
C GLU A 34 -18.66 -22.56 -13.68
N GLU A 35 -17.44 -23.07 -13.85
CA GLU A 35 -16.61 -23.66 -12.79
C GLU A 35 -15.82 -22.60 -12.00
N GLY A 36 -15.93 -21.31 -12.36
CA GLY A 36 -15.21 -20.23 -11.69
C GLY A 36 -13.76 -20.06 -12.13
N ASN A 37 -13.35 -20.66 -13.25
CA ASN A 37 -11.98 -20.59 -13.78
C ASN A 37 -11.87 -19.62 -14.96
N TYR A 38 -10.70 -18.99 -15.10
CA TYR A 38 -10.31 -18.21 -16.28
C TYR A 38 -8.92 -18.62 -16.75
N PHE A 39 -8.78 -18.87 -18.05
CA PHE A 39 -7.50 -19.15 -18.69
C PHE A 39 -6.87 -17.85 -19.18
N ASP A 40 -5.66 -17.53 -18.69
CA ASP A 40 -4.88 -16.40 -19.17
C ASP A 40 -3.91 -16.86 -20.29
N PRO A 41 -4.11 -16.41 -21.53
CA PRO A 41 -3.25 -16.80 -22.64
C PRO A 41 -1.83 -16.24 -22.54
N ASN A 42 -1.58 -15.20 -21.74
CA ASN A 42 -0.24 -14.61 -21.61
C ASN A 42 0.66 -15.41 -20.67
N SER A 43 0.08 -15.94 -19.59
CA SER A 43 0.79 -16.77 -18.62
C SER A 43 0.64 -18.26 -18.88
N LEU A 44 -0.31 -18.67 -19.73
CA LEU A 44 -0.71 -20.06 -19.97
C LEU A 44 -1.17 -20.77 -18.68
N VAL A 45 -1.68 -20.01 -17.71
CA VAL A 45 -2.15 -20.51 -16.41
C VAL A 45 -3.67 -20.37 -16.30
N ILE A 46 -4.29 -21.36 -15.68
CA ILE A 46 -5.70 -21.32 -15.27
C ILE A 46 -5.77 -20.73 -13.86
N TYR A 47 -6.56 -19.68 -13.69
CA TYR A 47 -6.79 -19.04 -12.41
C TYR A 47 -8.20 -19.29 -11.92
N ASP A 48 -8.30 -19.62 -10.64
CA ASP A 48 -9.56 -19.68 -9.90
C ASP A 48 -10.08 -18.27 -9.60
N ARG A 49 -11.40 -18.10 -9.57
CA ARG A 49 -12.11 -16.92 -9.10
C ARG A 49 -11.70 -16.55 -7.68
N ASP A 50 -11.39 -17.51 -6.81
CA ASP A 50 -10.97 -17.19 -5.44
C ASP A 50 -9.67 -16.38 -5.38
N ALA A 51 -8.81 -16.49 -6.39
CA ALA A 51 -7.61 -15.66 -6.48
C ALA A 51 -7.94 -14.15 -6.52
N PHE A 52 -9.09 -13.76 -7.09
CA PHE A 52 -9.56 -12.37 -7.05
C PHE A 52 -9.71 -11.85 -5.62
N LEU A 53 -10.30 -12.65 -4.72
CA LEU A 53 -10.48 -12.26 -3.32
C LEU A 53 -9.15 -12.10 -2.60
N VAL A 54 -8.17 -12.98 -2.90
CA VAL A 54 -6.82 -12.90 -2.33
C VAL A 54 -6.14 -11.59 -2.71
N TYR A 55 -6.18 -11.19 -3.99
CA TYR A 55 -5.60 -9.91 -4.42
C TYR A 55 -6.30 -8.69 -3.81
N GLY A 56 -7.62 -8.75 -3.62
CA GLY A 56 -8.37 -7.71 -2.92
C GLY A 56 -7.96 -7.60 -1.44
N ALA A 57 -7.88 -8.73 -0.74
CA ALA A 57 -7.45 -8.80 0.65
C ALA A 57 -6.02 -8.27 0.84
N LEU A 58 -5.09 -8.64 -0.04
CA LEU A 58 -3.71 -8.13 -0.02
C LEU A 58 -3.67 -6.62 -0.27
N THR A 59 -4.44 -6.12 -1.24
CA THR A 59 -4.52 -4.68 -1.52
C THR A 59 -4.97 -3.91 -0.28
N LEU A 60 -6.05 -4.37 0.38
CA LEU A 60 -6.56 -3.76 1.60
C LEU A 60 -5.55 -3.84 2.76
N LEU A 61 -4.88 -4.98 2.91
CA LEU A 61 -3.84 -5.16 3.94
C LEU A 61 -2.72 -4.11 3.79
N PHE A 62 -2.18 -3.93 2.59
CA PHE A 62 -1.10 -2.97 2.37
C PHE A 62 -1.58 -1.51 2.50
N ILE A 63 -2.82 -1.19 2.11
CA ILE A 63 -3.42 0.12 2.36
C ILE A 63 -3.50 0.39 3.87
N LEU A 64 -3.94 -0.60 4.67
CA LEU A 64 -4.05 -0.46 6.12
C LEU A 64 -2.68 -0.28 6.78
N VAL A 65 -1.68 -1.07 6.40
CA VAL A 65 -0.31 -0.94 6.91
C VAL A 65 0.26 0.45 6.59
N GLY A 66 0.06 0.93 5.35
CA GLY A 66 0.46 2.28 4.93
C GLY A 66 -0.25 3.37 5.74
N ALA A 67 -1.57 3.27 5.89
CA ALA A 67 -2.37 4.23 6.67
C ALA A 67 -1.93 4.30 8.14
N ILE A 68 -1.69 3.15 8.78
CA ILE A 68 -1.20 3.09 10.15
C ILE A 68 0.19 3.75 10.26
N SER A 69 1.12 3.39 9.36
CA SER A 69 2.47 3.97 9.33
C SER A 69 2.45 5.50 9.13
N TRP A 70 1.58 5.99 8.26
CA TRP A 70 1.35 7.41 8.03
C TRP A 70 0.87 8.13 9.30
N ILE A 71 -0.16 7.58 9.97
CA ILE A 71 -0.70 8.15 11.22
C ILE A 71 0.39 8.25 12.30
N TYR A 72 1.20 7.20 12.47
CA TYR A 72 2.31 7.20 13.42
C TYR A 72 3.34 8.28 13.10
N THR A 73 3.69 8.45 11.82
CA THR A 73 4.66 9.46 11.37
C THR A 73 4.10 10.87 11.56
N ALA A 74 2.82 11.09 11.25
CA ALA A 74 2.14 12.38 11.43
C ALA A 74 2.09 12.81 12.90
N LYS A 75 1.82 11.88 13.83
CA LYS A 75 1.85 12.16 15.28
C LYS A 75 3.26 12.53 15.77
N ALA A 76 4.29 11.85 15.28
CA ALA A 76 5.68 12.11 15.66
C ALA A 76 6.20 13.49 15.18
N ASN A 77 5.66 14.00 14.07
CA ASN A 77 6.05 15.32 13.56
C ASN A 77 5.39 16.48 14.33
N LYS A 78 4.19 16.29 14.89
CA LYS A 78 3.51 17.30 15.72
C LYS A 78 4.16 17.55 17.08
N THR A 79 4.96 16.60 17.57
CA THR A 79 5.56 16.64 18.91
C THR A 79 6.94 17.30 18.95
N LYS A 80 7.53 17.69 17.81
CA LYS A 80 8.78 18.44 17.81
C LYS A 80 8.47 19.93 18.02
N PRO A 81 8.83 20.54 19.16
CA PRO A 81 8.72 21.99 19.30
C PRO A 81 9.57 22.64 18.21
N LYS A 82 8.94 23.53 17.45
CA LYS A 82 9.60 24.42 16.51
C LYS A 82 10.67 25.16 17.32
N LYS A 83 11.95 24.84 17.15
CA LYS A 83 13.04 25.59 17.79
C LYS A 83 12.87 27.05 17.36
N LEU A 84 12.34 27.87 18.27
CA LEU A 84 12.21 29.30 18.07
C LEU A 84 13.64 29.83 18.02
N ASN A 85 14.04 30.31 16.85
CA ASN A 85 15.35 30.90 16.65
C ASN A 85 15.38 32.23 17.40
N THR A 86 15.77 32.20 18.67
CA THR A 86 15.90 33.38 19.55
C THR A 86 17.30 33.99 19.53
N ASP A 87 18.19 33.53 18.65
CA ASP A 87 19.59 34.02 18.60
C ASP A 87 19.81 35.13 17.56
N ILE A 88 18.76 35.89 17.20
CA ILE A 88 18.91 37.06 16.32
C ILE A 88 18.44 38.31 17.06
N LYS A 89 19.45 39.09 17.50
CA LYS A 89 19.43 40.46 18.07
C LYS A 89 19.49 40.57 19.59
N ALA A 90 20.65 40.24 20.14
CA ALA A 90 21.29 41.14 21.09
C ALA A 90 22.53 41.71 20.38
N GLU A 91 22.74 43.02 20.56
CA GLU A 91 23.79 43.90 19.98
C GLU A 91 23.42 44.62 18.67
#